data_AF-A0A9P5J0A9-F1
#
_entry.id   AF-A0A9P5J0A9-F1
#
_cell.length_a   1.000
_cell.length_b   1.000
_cell.length_c   1.000
_cell.angle_alpha   90.00
_cell.angle_beta   90.00
_cell.angle_gamma   90.00
#
_symmetry.space_group_name_H-M   'P 1'
#
loop_
_entity.id
_entity.type
_entity.pdbx_description
1 polymer ?
#
loop_
_entity_poly.entity_id
_entity_poly.type
_entity_poly.pdbx_seq_one_letter_code
_entity_poly.pdbx_strand_id
1 'polypeptide(L)'
;IVWLRGSPGTGKSAICKTVASTLHDQGKLAGSFFFDKRGGSGGMSTVDLFISTLIFQLASSSPEFRMTLGKRLASDSLLAEASPTSQLHKLLLEAAREVAFPPSCVIVIDALDEC
;
A
#
# COMPACT_ATOMS: atom_id res chain seq x y z
N ILE A 1 -5.88 12.48 -5.75
CA ILE A 1 -6.63 11.19 -5.63
C ILE A 1 -7.57 11.09 -6.82
N VAL A 2 -7.55 9.98 -7.55
CA VAL A 2 -8.48 9.70 -8.66
C VAL A 2 -9.36 8.53 -8.25
N TRP A 3 -10.68 8.67 -8.37
CA TRP A 3 -11.64 7.62 -8.04
C TRP A 3 -12.22 7.02 -9.31
N LEU A 4 -11.99 5.72 -9.54
CA LEU A 4 -12.62 4.98 -10.63
C LEU A 4 -13.93 4.34 -10.12
N ARG A 5 -15.07 4.83 -10.60
CA ARG A 5 -16.41 4.39 -10.17
C ARG A 5 -17.23 3.85 -11.35
N GLY A 6 -18.12 2.92 -11.07
CA GLY A 6 -18.99 2.30 -12.08
C GLY A 6 -19.65 1.02 -11.56
N SER A 7 -20.69 0.55 -12.24
CA SER A 7 -21.47 -0.64 -11.85
C SER A 7 -20.62 -1.91 -11.74
N PRO A 8 -21.04 -2.93 -10.97
CA PRO A 8 -20.40 -4.24 -10.98
C PRO A 8 -20.26 -4.79 -12.41
N GLY A 9 -19.16 -5.48 -12.70
CA GLY A 9 -18.93 -6.08 -14.03
C GLY A 9 -18.44 -5.13 -15.14
N THR A 10 -18.29 -3.82 -14.89
CA THR A 10 -17.83 -2.85 -15.92
C THR A 10 -16.31 -2.83 -16.16
N GLY A 11 -15.57 -3.80 -15.64
CA GLY A 11 -14.12 -3.93 -15.89
C GLY A 11 -13.20 -3.00 -15.07
N LYS A 12 -13.69 -2.35 -14.00
CA LYS A 12 -12.88 -1.46 -13.14
C LYS A 12 -11.59 -2.12 -12.65
N SER A 13 -11.69 -3.33 -12.10
CA SER A 13 -10.51 -4.09 -11.65
C SER A 13 -9.54 -4.41 -12.77
N ALA A 14 -10.04 -4.67 -13.99
CA ALA A 14 -9.18 -4.87 -15.16
C ALA A 14 -8.43 -3.58 -15.52
N ILE A 15 -9.09 -2.42 -15.44
CA ILE A 15 -8.45 -1.11 -15.63
C ILE A 15 -7.39 -0.88 -14.53
N CYS A 16 -7.73 -1.07 -13.25
CA CYS A 16 -6.79 -0.90 -12.14
C CYS A 16 -5.54 -1.78 -12.32
N LYS A 17 -5.71 -3.07 -12.70
CA LYS A 17 -4.60 -3.99 -12.97
C LYS A 17 -3.74 -3.55 -14.15
N THR A 18 -4.36 -3.11 -15.23
CA THR A 18 -3.65 -2.60 -16.42
C THR A 18 -2.86 -1.34 -16.10
N VAL A 19 -3.45 -0.41 -15.36
CA VAL A 19 -2.79 0.82 -14.90
C VAL A 19 -1.62 0.49 -13.98
N ALA A 20 -1.80 -0.39 -13.00
CA ALA A 20 -0.73 -0.82 -12.11
C ALA A 20 0.44 -1.46 -12.89
N SER A 21 0.16 -2.39 -13.80
CA SER A 21 1.18 -3.01 -14.65
C SER A 21 1.93 -1.98 -15.48
N THR A 22 1.20 -1.06 -16.15
CA THR A 22 1.81 -0.03 -16.98
C THR A 22 2.70 0.92 -16.17
N LEU A 23 2.28 1.28 -14.96
CA LEU A 23 3.06 2.13 -14.06
C LEU A 23 4.27 1.39 -13.48
N HIS A 24 4.16 0.08 -13.25
CA HIS A 24 5.29 -0.75 -12.83
C HIS A 24 6.37 -0.77 -13.91
N ASP A 25 5.99 -1.03 -15.16
CA ASP A 25 6.91 -1.05 -16.30
C ASP A 25 7.59 0.31 -16.54
N GLN A 26 6.92 1.40 -16.15
CA GLN A 26 7.47 2.76 -16.21
C GLN A 26 8.30 3.16 -14.98
N GLY A 27 8.44 2.30 -13.97
CA GLY A 27 9.12 2.63 -12.71
C GLY A 27 8.40 3.70 -11.87
N LYS A 28 7.08 3.85 -12.06
CA LYS A 28 6.24 4.87 -11.39
C LYS A 28 5.30 4.30 -10.33
N LEU A 29 5.12 2.97 -10.30
CA LEU A 29 4.29 2.32 -9.29
C LEU A 29 5.05 2.20 -7.96
N ALA A 30 4.55 2.87 -6.94
CA ALA A 30 5.08 2.81 -5.57
C ALA A 30 4.50 1.64 -4.78
N GLY A 31 3.29 1.24 -5.14
CA GLY A 31 2.59 0.14 -4.51
C GLY A 31 1.25 -0.13 -5.18
N SER A 32 0.74 -1.33 -4.97
CA SER A 32 -0.60 -1.70 -5.40
C SER A 32 -1.18 -2.77 -4.49
N PHE A 33 -2.48 -2.65 -4.24
CA PHE A 33 -3.24 -3.67 -3.52
C PHE A 33 -4.62 -3.86 -4.18
N PHE A 34 -5.02 -5.12 -4.31
CA PHE A 34 -6.28 -5.51 -4.92
C PHE A 34 -7.03 -6.35 -3.89
N PHE A 35 -8.10 -5.79 -3.32
CA PHE A 35 -8.95 -6.53 -2.39
C PHE A 35 -9.67 -7.65 -3.16
N ASP A 36 -9.76 -8.83 -2.54
CA ASP A 36 -10.52 -9.97 -3.07
C ASP A 36 -11.22 -10.69 -1.93
N LYS A 37 -12.56 -10.65 -1.93
CA LYS A 37 -13.43 -11.37 -0.97
C LYS A 37 -13.18 -12.88 -0.90
N ARG A 38 -12.58 -13.49 -1.93
CA ARG A 38 -12.36 -14.95 -1.99
C ARG A 38 -11.01 -15.37 -1.39
N GLY A 39 -10.14 -14.41 -1.08
CA GLY A 39 -8.73 -14.62 -0.77
C GLY A 39 -8.34 -14.57 0.70
N GLY A 40 -9.24 -14.94 1.63
CA GLY A 40 -8.91 -15.06 3.06
C GLY A 40 -7.95 -16.24 3.31
N SER A 41 -6.66 -16.05 3.02
CA SER A 41 -5.62 -17.06 3.26
C SER A 41 -4.88 -16.75 4.55
N GLY A 42 -5.19 -17.52 5.60
CA GLY A 42 -4.31 -17.71 6.75
C GLY A 42 -4.25 -16.56 7.75
N GLY A 43 -5.04 -16.64 8.82
CA GLY A 43 -4.81 -16.00 10.13
C GLY A 43 -4.84 -14.46 10.24
N MET A 44 -4.37 -13.72 9.24
CA MET A 44 -4.34 -12.24 9.20
C MET A 44 -5.60 -11.67 8.57
N SER A 45 -6.04 -10.51 9.05
CA SER A 45 -7.16 -9.80 8.41
C SER A 45 -6.72 -9.18 7.07
N THR A 46 -7.66 -8.97 6.15
CA THR A 46 -7.39 -8.30 4.86
C THR A 46 -6.81 -6.90 5.07
N VAL A 47 -7.21 -6.21 6.15
CA VAL A 47 -6.68 -4.90 6.54
C VAL A 47 -5.20 -4.97 6.94
N ASP A 48 -4.83 -5.99 7.72
CA ASP A 48 -3.44 -6.20 8.17
C ASP A 48 -2.55 -6.45 6.95
N LEU A 49 -3.03 -7.29 6.02
CA LEU A 49 -2.34 -7.60 4.78
C LEU A 49 -2.20 -6.35 3.90
N PHE A 50 -3.25 -5.54 3.77
CA PHE A 50 -3.22 -4.28 3.03
C PHE A 50 -2.14 -3.33 3.56
N ILE A 51 -2.13 -3.08 4.87
CA ILE A 51 -1.20 -2.13 5.50
C ILE A 51 0.24 -2.63 5.40
N SER A 52 0.50 -3.88 5.78
CA SER A 52 1.84 -4.47 5.73
C SER A 52 2.39 -4.53 4.30
N THR A 53 1.54 -4.86 3.32
CA THR A 53 1.91 -4.87 1.90
C THR A 53 2.32 -3.47 1.42
N LEU A 54 1.56 -2.43 1.75
CA LEU A 54 1.91 -1.07 1.34
C LEU A 54 3.21 -0.58 1.99
N ILE A 55 3.43 -0.86 3.28
CA ILE A 55 4.68 -0.52 3.98
C ILE A 55 5.86 -1.19 3.27
N PHE A 56 5.74 -2.48 2.97
CA PHE A 56 6.79 -3.25 2.30
C PHE A 56 7.09 -2.73 0.89
N GLN A 57 6.05 -2.47 0.09
CA GLN A 57 6.19 -1.99 -1.29
C GLN A 57 6.85 -0.60 -1.32
N LEU A 58 6.44 0.33 -0.45
CA LEU A 58 7.04 1.66 -0.38
C LEU A 58 8.49 1.62 0.11
N ALA A 59 8.81 0.76 1.07
CA ALA A 59 10.20 0.54 1.50
C ALA A 59 11.06 -0.08 0.39
N SER A 60 10.45 -0.85 -0.50
CA SER A 60 11.14 -1.43 -1.67
C SER A 60 11.36 -0.38 -2.77
N SER A 61 10.40 0.53 -2.98
CA SER A 61 10.45 1.52 -4.05
C SER A 61 11.15 2.84 -3.68
N SER A 62 11.22 3.18 -2.38
CA SER A 62 11.82 4.42 -1.89
C SER A 62 12.88 4.14 -0.82
N PRO A 63 14.18 4.34 -1.15
CA PRO A 63 15.26 4.20 -0.17
C PRO A 63 15.12 5.13 1.04
N GLU A 64 14.59 6.33 0.84
CA GLU A 64 14.34 7.31 1.90
C GLU A 64 13.25 6.81 2.86
N PHE A 65 12.14 6.30 2.33
CA PHE A 65 11.09 5.69 3.13
C PHE A 65 11.60 4.49 3.91
N ARG A 66 12.40 3.62 3.28
CA ARG A 66 13.03 2.48 3.95
C ARG A 66 13.92 2.92 5.12
N MET A 67 14.70 3.97 4.95
CA MET A 67 15.56 4.51 6.01
C MET A 67 14.73 5.08 7.17
N THR A 68 13.69 5.86 6.87
CA THR A 68 12.78 6.41 7.88
C THR A 68 12.05 5.30 8.64
N LEU A 69 11.53 4.30 7.94
CA LEU A 69 10.91 3.11 8.52
C LEU A 69 11.89 2.36 9.44
N GLY A 70 13.12 2.14 8.98
CA GLY A 70 14.17 1.47 9.76
C GLY A 70 14.53 2.20 11.04
N LYS A 71 14.65 3.55 11.01
CA LYS A 71 14.89 4.36 12.21
C LYS A 71 13.77 4.25 13.24
N ARG A 72 12.51 4.23 12.77
CA ARG A 72 11.33 4.07 13.63
C ARG A 72 11.32 2.71 14.30
N LEU A 73 11.54 1.64 13.55
CA LEU A 73 11.62 0.28 14.08
C LEU A 73 12.84 0.05 14.99
N ALA A 74 13.97 0.71 14.73
CA ALA A 74 15.14 0.65 15.61
C ALA A 74 14.90 1.38 16.94
N SER A 75 14.04 2.41 16.95
CA SER A 75 13.70 3.18 18.14
C SER A 75 12.60 2.51 18.97
N ASP A 76 11.64 1.86 18.31
CA ASP A 76 10.57 1.09 18.94
C ASP A 76 10.24 -0.14 18.09
N SER A 77 10.85 -1.28 18.42
CA SER A 77 10.67 -2.53 17.69
C SER A 77 9.28 -3.14 17.86
N LEU A 78 8.54 -2.77 18.90
CA LEU A 78 7.17 -3.25 19.14
C LEU A 78 6.20 -2.74 18.07
N LEU A 79 6.55 -1.68 17.33
CA LEU A 79 5.76 -1.21 16.20
C LEU A 79 5.60 -2.28 15.10
N ALA A 80 6.53 -3.22 14.96
CA ALA A 80 6.43 -4.31 14.01
C ALA A 80 5.29 -5.29 14.31
N GLU A 81 4.86 -5.37 15.58
CA GLU A 81 3.78 -6.24 16.05
C GLU A 81 2.58 -5.44 16.59
N ALA A 82 2.63 -4.11 16.47
CA ALA A 82 1.57 -3.23 16.93
C ALA A 82 0.27 -3.45 16.14
N SER A 83 -0.83 -2.92 16.69
CA SER A 83 -2.12 -3.00 16.01
C SER A 83 -2.07 -2.42 14.59
N PRO A 84 -2.91 -2.90 13.66
CA PRO A 84 -2.91 -2.46 12.27
C PRO A 84 -3.05 -0.94 12.14
N THR A 85 -3.95 -0.34 12.93
CA THR A 85 -4.12 1.11 13.02
C THR A 85 -2.84 1.83 13.45
N SER A 86 -2.10 1.25 14.42
CA SER A 86 -0.83 1.83 14.87
C SER A 86 0.25 1.72 13.80
N GLN A 87 0.33 0.61 13.07
CA GLN A 87 1.25 0.43 11.95
C GLN A 87 0.92 1.40 10.80
N LEU A 88 -0.37 1.52 10.45
CA LEU A 88 -0.85 2.48 9.46
C LEU A 88 -0.42 3.90 9.83
N HIS A 89 -0.66 4.33 11.06
CA HIS A 89 -0.29 5.69 11.47
C HIS A 89 1.22 5.88 11.56
N LYS A 90 1.91 5.07 12.37
CA LYS A 90 3.30 5.30 12.76
C LYS A 90 4.32 4.82 11.74
N LEU A 91 4.05 3.72 11.02
CA LEU A 91 4.99 3.12 10.08
C LEU A 91 4.69 3.49 8.62
N LEU A 92 3.44 3.75 8.26
CA LEU A 92 3.06 4.15 6.91
C LEU A 92 2.90 5.67 6.77
N LEU A 93 1.89 6.26 7.43
CA LEU A 93 1.51 7.65 7.20
C LEU A 93 2.54 8.65 7.70
N GLU A 94 3.03 8.49 8.93
CA GLU A 94 4.04 9.39 9.49
C GLU A 94 5.39 9.26 8.77
N ALA A 95 5.83 8.03 8.48
CA ALA A 95 7.05 7.81 7.72
C ALA A 95 6.96 8.42 6.32
N ALA A 96 5.80 8.32 5.65
CA ALA A 96 5.59 8.91 4.34
C ALA A 96 5.59 10.44 4.36
N ARG A 97 5.19 11.08 5.47
CA ARG A 97 5.22 12.55 5.61
C ARG A 97 6.64 13.12 5.72
N GLU A 98 7.60 12.30 6.15
CA GLU A 98 9.01 12.69 6.29
C GLU A 98 9.83 12.47 5.02
N VAL A 99 9.21 11.96 3.95
CA VAL A 99 9.88 11.53 2.72
C VAL A 99 9.36 12.34 1.54
N ALA A 100 10.28 12.78 0.67
CA ALA A 100 9.92 13.45 -0.57
C ALA A 100 9.72 12.42 -1.68
N PHE A 101 8.46 12.10 -1.98
CA PHE A 101 8.16 11.22 -3.12
C PHE A 101 8.23 11.99 -4.45
N PRO A 102 8.71 11.35 -5.53
CA PRO A 102 8.61 11.92 -6.87
C PRO A 102 7.14 12.21 -7.24
N PRO A 103 6.85 13.30 -7.99
CA PRO A 103 5.47 13.60 -8.41
C PRO A 103 4.80 12.49 -9.24
N SER A 104 5.60 11.62 -9.85
CA SER A 104 5.15 10.48 -10.65
C SER A 104 4.87 9.20 -9.83
N CYS A 105 5.07 9.23 -8.51
CA CYS A 105 4.86 8.10 -7.61
C CYS A 105 3.36 7.82 -7.44
N VAL A 106 2.92 6.61 -7.81
CA VAL A 106 1.49 6.25 -7.78
C VAL A 106 1.25 4.98 -6.96
N ILE A 107 0.20 5.01 -6.14
CA ILE A 107 -0.36 3.83 -5.48
C ILE A 107 -1.71 3.51 -6.13
N VAL A 108 -1.92 2.23 -6.48
CA VAL A 108 -3.19 1.75 -7.04
C VAL A 108 -3.89 0.86 -6.02
N ILE A 109 -5.12 1.21 -5.67
CA ILE A 109 -5.95 0.42 -4.76
C ILE A 109 -7.25 0.10 -5.47
N ASP A 110 -7.57 -1.19 -5.59
CA ASP A 110 -8.80 -1.68 -6.22
C ASP A 110 -9.71 -2.35 -5.18
N ALA A 111 -11.03 -2.20 -5.35
CA ALA A 111 -12.05 -2.83 -4.50
C ALA A 111 -11.93 -2.48 -3.00
N LEU A 112 -11.56 -1.23 -2.67
CA LEU A 112 -11.43 -0.75 -1.28
C LEU A 112 -12.74 -0.89 -0.46
N ASP A 113 -13.89 -0.94 -1.11
CA ASP A 113 -15.20 -1.21 -0.50
C ASP A 113 -15.38 -2.67 -0.04
N GLU A 114 -14.43 -3.55 -0.33
CA GLU A 114 -14.40 -4.94 0.14
C GLU A 114 -13.48 -5.15 1.36
N CYS A 115 -13.03 -4.05 1.98
CA CYS A 115 -12.22 -4.02 3.19
C CYS A 115 -12.98 -4.49 4.44
#